data_AF-A0A2P5LV18-F1
#
_entry.id   AF-A0A2P5LV18-F1
#
_cell.length_a   1.000
_cell.length_b   1.000
_cell.length_c   1.000
_cell.angle_alpha   90.00
_cell.angle_beta   90.00
_cell.angle_gamma   90.00
#
_symmetry.space_group_name_H-M   'P 1'
#
loop_
_entity.id
_entity.type
_entity.pdbx_description
1 polymer ?
#
loop_
_entity_poly.entity_id
_entity_poly.type
_entity_poly.pdbx_seq_one_letter_code
_entity_poly.pdbx_strand_id
1 'polypeptide(L)'
;MTSKDTAAKPAEPSRRDILYIATGAAAAGAAAGMVWPLIAQMNPDASILALASTEVDLSSVPEGQIVTVKWRGKPVFVRHRTPAEIKAAEDTPLSVLPDPEADSKRVQKPEWLVIIGVCTHLGCIPTGKEGEYNGWFCPCHGS
;
A
#
# COMPACT_ATOMS: atom_id res chain seq x y z
N MET A 1 47.24 42.06 40.94
CA MET A 1 46.57 42.95 39.98
C MET A 1 45.83 42.06 38.99
N THR A 2 44.51 42.02 39.15
CA THR A 2 43.58 41.14 38.42
C THR A 2 43.21 41.68 37.04
N SER A 3 43.16 40.73 36.10
CA SER A 3 42.32 40.65 34.89
C SER A 3 42.34 41.79 33.86
N LYS A 4 42.55 41.39 32.60
CA LYS A 4 41.41 41.30 31.67
C LYS A 4 41.77 40.39 30.48
N ASP A 5 41.33 39.14 30.58
CA ASP A 5 41.10 38.28 29.42
C ASP A 5 40.15 39.01 28.48
N THR A 6 40.68 39.49 27.36
CA THR A 6 39.85 40.10 26.32
C THR A 6 39.27 38.97 25.50
N ALA A 7 38.10 38.48 25.91
CA ALA A 7 37.28 37.63 25.05
C ALA A 7 37.08 38.34 23.70
N ALA A 8 37.45 37.68 22.60
CA ALA A 8 37.23 38.19 21.25
C ALA A 8 35.74 38.53 21.09
N LYS A 9 35.42 39.80 20.80
CA LYS A 9 34.06 40.18 20.45
C LYS A 9 33.65 39.38 19.20
N PRO A 10 32.45 38.78 19.17
CA PRO A 10 31.96 38.12 17.97
C PRO A 10 32.00 39.14 16.81
N ALA A 11 32.44 38.68 15.64
CA ALA A 11 32.53 39.52 14.46
C ALA A 11 31.13 40.07 14.12
N GLU A 12 31.04 41.39 13.96
CA GLU A 12 29.77 42.07 13.65
C GLU A 12 29.32 41.70 12.22
N PRO A 13 28.02 41.44 12.00
CA PRO A 13 27.49 41.11 10.68
C PRO A 13 27.82 42.19 9.65
N SER A 14 28.39 41.76 8.53
CA SER A 14 28.83 42.63 7.44
C SER A 14 27.91 42.56 6.24
N ARG A 15 27.99 43.56 5.35
CA ARG A 15 27.26 43.53 4.06
C ARG A 15 27.62 42.32 3.19
N ARG A 16 28.81 41.73 3.39
CA ARG A 16 29.23 40.52 2.66
C ARG A 16 28.51 39.28 3.18
N ASP A 17 28.20 39.22 4.46
CA ASP A 17 27.43 38.12 5.04
C ASP A 17 26.02 38.08 4.46
N ILE A 18 25.42 39.26 4.22
CA ILE A 18 24.13 39.37 3.50
C ILE A 18 24.23 38.76 2.11
N LEU A 19 25.30 39.04 1.35
CA LEU A 19 25.48 38.48 0.02
C LEU A 19 25.67 36.95 0.05
N TYR A 20 26.49 36.43 0.96
CA TYR A 20 26.69 34.98 1.09
C TYR A 20 25.41 34.24 1.50
N ILE A 21 24.69 34.78 2.49
CA ILE A 21 23.42 34.18 2.94
C ILE A 21 22.37 34.24 1.83
N ALA A 22 22.22 35.40 1.16
CA ALA A 22 21.25 35.56 0.09
C ALA A 22 21.55 34.64 -1.09
N THR A 23 22.80 34.58 -1.55
CA THR A 23 23.21 33.69 -2.64
C THR A 23 23.09 32.22 -2.25
N GLY A 24 23.49 31.85 -1.03
CA GLY A 24 23.37 30.49 -0.52
C GLY A 24 21.92 30.04 -0.42
N ALA A 25 21.04 30.88 0.12
CA ALA A 25 19.61 30.60 0.22
C ALA A 25 18.95 30.48 -1.17
N ALA A 26 19.29 31.38 -2.10
CA ALA A 26 18.79 31.31 -3.47
C ALA A 26 19.26 30.03 -4.18
N ALA A 27 20.53 29.66 -4.06
CA ALA A 27 21.08 28.45 -4.65
C ALA A 27 20.42 27.18 -4.05
N ALA A 28 20.26 27.12 -2.73
CA ALA A 28 19.59 26.00 -2.07
C ALA A 28 18.12 25.88 -2.50
N GLY A 29 17.40 27.01 -2.58
CA GLY A 29 16.02 27.05 -3.05
C GLY A 29 15.88 26.59 -4.50
N ALA A 30 16.78 27.05 -5.39
CA ALA A 30 16.80 26.62 -6.79
C ALA A 30 17.11 25.12 -6.93
N ALA A 31 18.09 24.62 -6.19
CA ALA A 31 18.42 23.20 -6.18
C ALA A 31 17.24 22.34 -5.70
N ALA A 32 16.58 22.72 -4.60
CA ALA A 32 15.39 22.03 -4.11
C ALA A 32 14.24 22.10 -5.13
N GLY A 33 14.01 23.28 -5.74
CA GLY A 33 12.99 23.49 -6.77
C GLY A 33 13.21 22.67 -8.04
N MET A 34 14.46 22.32 -8.36
CA MET A 34 14.79 21.43 -9.49
C MET A 34 14.72 19.95 -9.12
N VAL A 35 15.25 19.56 -7.95
CA VAL A 35 15.32 18.16 -7.52
C VAL A 35 13.95 17.62 -7.15
N TRP A 36 13.12 18.43 -6.48
CA TRP A 36 11.83 17.96 -5.97
C TRP A 36 10.87 17.48 -7.07
N PRO A 37 10.63 18.22 -8.18
CA PRO A 37 9.80 17.71 -9.28
C PRO A 37 10.34 16.44 -9.93
N LEU A 38 11.67 16.28 -10.01
CA LEU A 38 12.30 15.09 -10.58
C LEU A 38 12.10 13.85 -9.72
N ILE A 39 12.03 14.01 -8.40
CA ILE A 39 11.65 12.93 -7.49
C ILE A 39 10.13 12.72 -7.56
N ALA A 40 9.35 13.81 -7.54
CA ALA A 40 7.91 13.74 -7.51
C ALA A 40 7.31 13.08 -8.77
N GLN A 41 7.93 13.24 -9.94
CA GLN A 41 7.49 12.57 -11.18
C GLN A 41 7.69 11.05 -11.19
N MET A 42 8.44 10.49 -10.23
CA MET A 42 8.57 9.04 -10.07
C MET A 42 7.37 8.42 -9.32
N ASN A 43 6.49 9.24 -8.73
CA ASN A 43 5.24 8.79 -8.13
C ASN A 43 4.19 8.45 -9.20
N PRO A 44 3.13 7.69 -8.84
CA PRO A 44 2.02 7.42 -9.76
C PRO A 44 1.39 8.71 -10.32
N ASP A 45 1.17 8.73 -11.63
CA ASP A 45 0.55 9.86 -12.31
C ASP A 45 -0.97 9.97 -12.03
N ALA A 46 -1.58 11.07 -12.50
CA ALA A 46 -3.00 11.33 -12.30
C ALA A 46 -3.92 10.25 -12.93
N SER A 47 -3.50 9.60 -14.02
CA SER A 47 -4.29 8.54 -14.66
C SER A 47 -4.31 7.27 -13.81
N ILE A 48 -3.21 6.96 -13.11
CA ILE A 48 -3.14 5.86 -12.16
C ILE A 48 -3.96 6.16 -10.89
N LEU A 49 -3.92 7.41 -10.41
CA LEU A 49 -4.72 7.84 -9.26
C LEU A 49 -6.22 7.88 -9.55
N ALA A 50 -6.62 8.19 -10.79
CA ALA A 50 -8.02 8.21 -11.21
C ALA A 50 -8.69 6.82 -11.19
N LEU A 51 -7.92 5.72 -11.21
CA LEU A 51 -8.41 4.34 -11.09
C LEU A 51 -8.80 3.95 -9.65
N ALA A 52 -9.30 4.92 -8.86
CA ALA A 52 -9.53 4.78 -7.42
C ALA A 52 -10.62 3.75 -7.08
N SER A 53 -11.64 3.58 -7.93
CA SER A 53 -12.73 2.62 -7.76
C SER A 53 -13.02 1.87 -9.07
N THR A 54 -13.74 0.76 -8.96
CA THR A 54 -14.28 0.01 -10.10
C THR A 54 -15.62 -0.58 -9.70
N GLU A 55 -16.59 -0.54 -10.60
CA GLU A 55 -17.85 -1.26 -10.46
C GLU A 55 -17.73 -2.66 -11.08
N VAL A 56 -18.34 -3.65 -10.44
CA VAL A 56 -18.40 -5.03 -10.93
C VAL A 56 -19.85 -5.51 -10.81
N ASP A 57 -20.39 -6.06 -11.89
CA ASP A 57 -21.72 -6.65 -11.88
C ASP A 57 -21.69 -8.06 -11.26
N LEU A 58 -22.28 -8.18 -10.08
CA LEU A 58 -22.36 -9.42 -9.31
C LEU A 58 -23.40 -10.40 -9.86
N SER A 59 -24.40 -9.94 -10.63
CA SER A 59 -25.47 -10.80 -11.13
C SER A 59 -24.98 -11.89 -12.08
N SER A 60 -23.85 -11.64 -12.72
CA SER A 60 -23.19 -12.53 -13.67
C SER A 60 -22.34 -13.63 -13.01
N VAL A 61 -22.21 -13.65 -11.68
CA VAL A 61 -21.34 -14.58 -10.94
C VAL A 61 -22.17 -15.67 -10.27
N PRO A 62 -22.20 -16.90 -10.81
CA PRO A 62 -22.88 -18.03 -10.18
C PRO A 62 -22.30 -18.37 -8.82
N GLU A 63 -23.15 -18.90 -7.94
CA GLU A 63 -22.73 -19.48 -6.67
C GLU A 63 -21.68 -20.57 -6.93
N GLY A 64 -20.62 -20.62 -6.12
CA GLY A 64 -19.53 -21.55 -6.37
C GLY A 64 -18.44 -21.02 -7.31
N GLN A 65 -18.60 -19.87 -7.95
CA GLN A 65 -17.64 -19.35 -8.93
C GLN A 65 -16.79 -18.18 -8.41
N ILE A 66 -15.57 -18.09 -8.95
CA ILE A 66 -14.64 -16.97 -8.77
C ILE A 66 -14.55 -16.23 -10.10
N VAL A 67 -14.72 -14.91 -10.09
CA VAL A 67 -14.38 -14.03 -11.22
C VAL A 67 -13.18 -13.19 -10.83
N THR A 68 -12.25 -13.00 -11.77
CA THR A 68 -11.08 -12.15 -11.58
C THR A 68 -11.28 -10.86 -12.38
N VAL A 69 -11.26 -9.73 -11.69
CA VAL A 69 -11.29 -8.40 -12.29
C VAL A 69 -9.95 -7.70 -12.09
N LYS A 70 -9.55 -6.85 -13.04
CA LYS A 70 -8.31 -6.07 -12.91
C LYS A 70 -8.62 -4.72 -12.28
N TRP A 71 -8.04 -4.44 -11.12
CA TRP A 71 -8.17 -3.14 -10.44
C TRP A 71 -6.79 -2.65 -9.98
N ARG A 72 -6.44 -1.41 -10.34
CA ARG A 72 -5.12 -0.80 -10.05
C ARG A 72 -3.93 -1.68 -10.44
N GLY A 73 -4.04 -2.36 -11.58
CA GLY A 73 -3.00 -3.28 -12.09
C GLY A 73 -2.89 -4.61 -11.34
N LYS A 74 -3.71 -4.84 -10.31
CA LYS A 74 -3.75 -6.08 -9.52
C LYS A 74 -5.02 -6.87 -9.85
N PRO A 75 -4.98 -8.21 -9.77
CA PRO A 75 -6.20 -9.01 -9.81
C PRO A 75 -6.98 -8.81 -8.50
N VAL A 76 -8.30 -8.69 -8.62
CA VAL A 76 -9.24 -8.76 -7.50
C VAL A 76 -10.14 -9.95 -7.77
N PHE A 77 -10.21 -10.86 -6.81
CA PHE A 77 -11.09 -12.02 -6.87
C PHE A 77 -12.43 -11.66 -6.24
N VAL A 78 -13.50 -11.89 -7.00
CA VAL A 78 -14.87 -11.78 -6.55
C VAL A 78 -15.43 -13.19 -6.51
N ARG A 79 -15.67 -13.70 -5.31
CA ARG A 79 -16.08 -15.08 -5.06
C ARG A 79 -17.48 -15.11 -4.45
N HIS A 80 -18.42 -15.72 -5.18
CA HIS A 80 -19.77 -15.98 -4.70
C HIS A 80 -19.79 -17.30 -3.93
N ARG A 81 -19.71 -17.24 -2.60
CA ARG A 81 -19.54 -18.40 -1.70
C ARG A 81 -20.84 -19.18 -1.53
N THR A 82 -20.71 -20.50 -1.44
CA THR A 82 -21.81 -21.39 -1.07
C THR A 82 -22.06 -21.37 0.44
N PRO A 83 -23.26 -21.76 0.93
CA PRO A 83 -23.53 -21.89 2.37
C PRO A 83 -22.54 -22.80 3.11
N ALA A 84 -22.05 -23.86 2.44
CA ALA A 84 -21.07 -24.77 3.02
C ALA A 84 -19.70 -24.10 3.22
N GLU A 85 -19.26 -23.27 2.25
CA GLU A 85 -18.01 -22.52 2.35
C GLU A 85 -18.07 -21.45 3.44
N ILE A 86 -19.21 -20.75 3.56
CA ILE A 86 -19.42 -19.74 4.61
C ILE A 86 -19.34 -20.40 5.98
N LYS A 87 -20.10 -21.49 6.17
CA LYS A 87 -20.12 -22.21 7.44
C LYS A 87 -18.74 -22.76 7.81
N ALA A 88 -18.00 -23.33 6.85
CA ALA A 88 -16.65 -23.82 7.10
C ALA A 88 -15.69 -22.70 7.56
N ALA A 89 -15.80 -21.50 6.97
CA ALA A 89 -15.02 -20.35 7.39
C ALA A 89 -15.40 -19.84 8.79
N GLU A 90 -16.69 -19.84 9.13
CA GLU A 90 -17.19 -19.44 10.45
C GLU A 90 -16.83 -20.44 11.56
N ASP A 91 -16.82 -21.73 11.25
CA ASP A 91 -16.50 -22.82 12.18
C ASP A 91 -14.98 -22.99 12.40
N THR A 92 -14.13 -22.27 11.66
CA THR A 92 -12.67 -22.38 11.75
C THR A 92 -12.14 -21.80 13.07
N PRO A 93 -11.40 -22.58 13.90
CA PRO A 93 -10.85 -22.07 15.15
C PRO A 93 -9.78 -21.00 14.91
N LEU A 94 -9.99 -19.77 15.40
CA LEU A 94 -9.04 -18.67 15.20
C LEU A 94 -7.64 -18.95 15.76
N SER A 95 -7.53 -19.80 16.78
CA SER A 95 -6.26 -20.15 17.43
C SER A 95 -5.30 -20.94 16.54
N VAL A 96 -5.79 -21.55 15.45
CA VAL A 96 -4.93 -22.32 14.52
C VAL A 96 -4.45 -21.49 13.33
N LEU A 97 -4.98 -20.28 13.15
CA LEU A 97 -4.66 -19.42 12.03
C LEU A 97 -3.38 -18.61 12.32
N PRO A 98 -2.43 -18.51 11.36
CA PRO A 98 -1.27 -17.63 11.50
C PRO A 98 -1.64 -16.14 11.62
N ASP A 99 -2.75 -15.74 10.98
CA ASP A 99 -3.35 -14.41 11.05
C ASP A 99 -4.80 -14.54 11.55
N PRO A 100 -5.03 -14.49 12.89
CA PRO A 100 -6.34 -14.75 13.48
C PRO A 100 -7.36 -13.64 13.16
N GLU A 101 -8.32 -13.94 12.29
CA GLU A 101 -9.43 -13.04 11.99
C GLU A 101 -10.72 -13.81 11.70
N ALA A 102 -11.82 -13.39 12.32
CA ALA A 102 -13.13 -13.99 12.08
C ALA A 102 -13.66 -13.65 10.68
N ASP A 103 -14.34 -14.59 10.01
CA ASP A 103 -14.88 -14.38 8.66
C ASP A 103 -15.79 -13.15 8.58
N SER A 104 -16.63 -12.94 9.60
CA SER A 104 -17.53 -11.79 9.72
C SER A 104 -16.84 -10.41 9.76
N LYS A 105 -15.52 -10.35 9.98
CA LYS A 105 -14.73 -9.12 9.90
C LYS A 105 -14.14 -8.88 8.51
N ARG A 106 -14.09 -9.93 7.67
CA ARG A 106 -13.48 -9.94 6.34
C ARG A 106 -14.48 -9.72 5.22
N VAL A 107 -15.78 -9.87 5.51
CA VAL A 107 -16.87 -9.72 4.53
C VAL A 107 -17.94 -8.75 5.02
N GLN A 108 -18.63 -8.10 4.09
CA GLN A 108 -19.81 -7.29 4.38
C GLN A 108 -21.12 -8.07 4.17
N LYS A 109 -21.13 -8.97 3.19
CA LYS A 109 -22.21 -9.91 2.89
C LYS A 109 -21.61 -11.31 2.87
N PRO A 110 -22.06 -12.26 3.70
CA PRO A 110 -21.43 -13.58 3.80
C PRO A 110 -21.31 -14.32 2.46
N GLU A 111 -22.23 -14.16 1.54
CA GLU A 111 -22.17 -14.80 0.23
C GLU A 111 -21.10 -14.19 -0.71
N TRP A 112 -20.55 -13.01 -0.40
CA TRP A 112 -19.56 -12.33 -1.23
C TRP A 112 -18.22 -12.16 -0.51
N LEU A 113 -17.20 -12.87 -1.01
CA LEU A 113 -15.81 -12.68 -0.63
C LEU A 113 -15.07 -11.93 -1.74
N VAL A 114 -14.60 -10.72 -1.43
CA VAL A 114 -13.85 -9.86 -2.34
C VAL A 114 -12.46 -9.64 -1.79
N ILE A 115 -11.44 -10.12 -2.49
CA ILE A 115 -10.04 -10.05 -2.03
C ILE A 115 -9.11 -9.60 -3.14
N ILE A 116 -8.02 -8.91 -2.77
CA ILE A 116 -6.92 -8.63 -3.70
C ILE A 116 -6.16 -9.94 -3.93
N GLY A 117 -6.14 -10.42 -5.18
CA GLY A 117 -5.53 -11.69 -5.59
C GLY A 117 -4.00 -11.65 -5.66
N VAL A 118 -3.36 -11.05 -4.65
CA VAL A 118 -1.92 -10.89 -4.55
C VAL A 118 -1.45 -11.60 -3.28
N CYS A 119 -0.72 -12.69 -3.47
CA CYS A 119 -0.16 -13.47 -2.37
C CYS A 119 0.70 -12.57 -1.47
N THR A 120 0.44 -12.62 -0.17
CA THR A 120 1.10 -11.77 0.84
C THR A 120 2.57 -12.13 1.07
N HIS A 121 3.04 -13.27 0.56
CA HIS A 121 4.46 -13.63 0.63
C HIS A 121 5.30 -12.71 -0.26
N LEU A 122 5.17 -12.82 -1.59
CA LEU A 122 5.99 -12.07 -2.57
C LEU A 122 5.20 -11.61 -3.80
N GLY A 123 3.87 -11.57 -3.72
CA GLY A 123 3.04 -10.88 -4.71
C GLY A 123 2.62 -11.69 -5.95
N CYS A 124 2.90 -12.99 -6.00
CA CYS A 124 2.35 -13.87 -7.03
C CYS A 124 0.81 -13.92 -7.00
N ILE A 125 0.19 -14.36 -8.10
CA ILE A 125 -1.28 -14.49 -8.22
C ILE A 125 -1.67 -15.93 -7.85
N PRO A 126 -2.45 -16.15 -6.78
CA PRO A 126 -2.91 -17.48 -6.41
C PRO A 126 -3.93 -18.07 -7.40
N THR A 127 -3.93 -19.39 -7.58
CA THR A 127 -4.95 -20.15 -8.28
C THR A 127 -6.12 -20.44 -7.32
N GLY A 128 -7.35 -20.32 -7.80
CA GLY A 128 -8.55 -20.56 -6.98
C GLY A 128 -9.04 -22.00 -7.06
N LYS A 129 -9.74 -22.47 -6.02
CA LYS A 129 -10.25 -23.85 -5.87
C LYS A 129 -9.14 -24.91 -5.88
N GLU A 130 -7.99 -24.54 -5.33
CA GLU A 130 -6.82 -25.40 -5.20
C GLU A 130 -6.28 -25.30 -3.76
N GLY A 131 -5.31 -26.16 -3.45
CA GLY A 131 -4.69 -26.24 -2.13
C GLY A 131 -5.48 -27.07 -1.12
N GLU A 132 -4.90 -27.26 0.06
CA GLU A 132 -5.44 -28.15 1.10
C GLU A 132 -6.79 -27.69 1.66
N TYR A 133 -7.04 -26.38 1.62
CA TYR A 133 -8.26 -25.77 2.14
C TYR A 133 -9.30 -25.48 1.06
N ASN A 134 -9.08 -25.92 -0.18
CA ASN A 134 -9.96 -25.68 -1.33
C ASN A 134 -10.33 -24.19 -1.53
N GLY A 135 -9.41 -23.30 -1.16
CA GLY A 135 -9.54 -21.84 -1.26
C GLY A 135 -8.68 -21.31 -2.39
N TRP A 136 -7.44 -20.96 -2.05
CA TRP A 136 -6.43 -20.53 -3.01
C TRP A 136 -5.09 -21.21 -2.74
N PHE A 137 -4.32 -21.45 -3.81
CA PHE A 137 -2.97 -21.97 -3.76
C PHE A 137 -2.01 -21.04 -4.52
N CYS A 138 -0.85 -20.76 -3.96
CA CYS A 138 0.19 -19.97 -4.60
C CYS A 138 1.36 -20.86 -5.03
N PRO A 139 1.52 -21.15 -6.33
CA PRO A 139 2.51 -22.11 -6.82
C PRO A 139 3.97 -21.62 -6.69
N CYS A 140 4.20 -20.34 -6.40
CA CYS A 140 5.55 -19.78 -6.32
C CYS A 140 6.37 -20.40 -5.17
N HIS A 141 5.76 -20.54 -3.98
CA HIS A 141 6.43 -21.07 -2.79
C HIS A 141 5.51 -21.97 -1.95
N GLY A 142 4.36 -22.39 -2.48
CA GLY A 142 3.43 -23.29 -1.81
C GLY A 142 2.66 -22.64 -0.65
N SER A 143 2.25 -21.38 -0.80
CA SER A 143 1.32 -20.74 0.14
C SER A 143 -0.13 -21.10 -0.13
#